data_AF-A0A975KJI8-F1
#
_entry.id   AF-A0A975KJI8-F1
#
_cell.length_a   1.000
_cell.length_b   1.000
_cell.length_c   1.000
_cell.angle_alpha   90.00
_cell.angle_beta   90.00
_cell.angle_gamma   90.00
#
_symmetry.space_group_name_H-M   'P 1'
#
loop_
_entity.id
_entity.type
_entity.pdbx_description
1 polymer ?
#
loop_
_entity_poly.entity_id
_entity_poly.type
_entity_poly.pdbx_seq_one_letter_code
_entity_poly.pdbx_strand_id
1 'polypeptide(L)'
;MKKLLMLVGLIFLLSGCNSNLTYTEINSGKANKDLRSFLEVIDDENGAYLYYNGEKEIYIFLNGRNVQQGDKAAYFTKFDVEGDGDTLNVFYEVAYTEDDSNENLKHQALYKIRQDQKYDKIQAFANGAEVPFEMVSGSGK
;
A
#
# COMPACT_ATOMS: atom_id res chain seq x y z
N MET A 1 24.17 -39.35 30.19
CA MET A 1 22.91 -38.70 29.76
C MET A 1 22.94 -37.18 30.03
N LYS A 2 23.91 -36.44 29.49
CA LYS A 2 24.03 -34.97 29.66
C LYS A 2 24.10 -34.20 28.34
N LYS A 3 24.30 -34.88 27.21
CA LYS A 3 24.42 -34.25 25.88
C LYS A 3 23.08 -34.11 25.14
N LEU A 4 22.02 -34.81 25.56
CA LEU A 4 20.70 -34.74 24.93
C LEU A 4 19.83 -33.59 25.44
N LEU A 5 20.18 -33.01 26.60
CA LEU A 5 19.46 -31.88 27.21
C LEU A 5 19.79 -30.52 26.56
N MET A 6 20.89 -30.42 25.80
CA MET A 6 21.24 -29.19 25.07
C MET A 6 20.45 -29.00 23.77
N LEU A 7 19.89 -30.08 23.19
CA LEU A 7 19.20 -30.00 21.90
C LEU A 7 17.77 -29.44 22.01
N VAL A 8 17.12 -29.63 23.16
CA VAL A 8 15.71 -29.21 23.38
C VAL A 8 15.60 -27.71 23.66
N GLY A 9 16.68 -27.04 24.08
CA GLY A 9 16.71 -25.60 24.35
C GLY A 9 16.70 -24.71 23.11
N LEU A 10 17.11 -25.23 21.95
CA LEU A 10 17.23 -24.42 20.72
C LEU A 10 15.91 -24.27 19.95
N ILE A 11 14.92 -25.12 20.22
CA ILE A 11 13.66 -25.17 19.47
C ILE A 11 12.68 -24.06 19.90
N PHE A 12 12.83 -23.51 21.12
CA PHE A 12 11.95 -22.45 21.63
C PHE A 12 12.24 -21.04 21.10
N LEU A 13 13.37 -20.85 20.39
CA LEU A 13 13.75 -19.54 19.83
C LEU A 13 13.10 -19.25 18.46
N LEU A 14 12.39 -20.20 17.86
CA LEU A 14 11.70 -20.03 16.57
C LEU A 14 10.23 -19.61 16.72
N SER A 15 9.83 -19.09 17.88
CA SER A 15 8.53 -18.44 18.04
C SER A 15 8.54 -17.09 17.33
N GLY A 16 8.53 -17.10 16.00
CA GLY A 16 8.37 -15.91 15.18
C GLY A 16 7.07 -15.22 15.60
N CYS A 17 7.18 -13.96 15.99
CA CYS A 17 6.04 -13.13 16.30
C CYS A 17 5.18 -13.01 15.04
N ASN A 18 3.99 -13.61 15.05
CA ASN A 18 3.12 -13.74 13.89
C ASN A 18 2.39 -12.41 13.65
N SER A 19 3.10 -11.37 13.19
CA SER A 19 2.43 -10.24 12.55
C SER A 19 1.95 -10.68 11.19
N ASN A 20 0.69 -10.41 10.86
CA ASN A 20 0.12 -10.72 9.55
C ASN A 20 0.18 -9.47 8.67
N LEU A 21 0.58 -9.64 7.40
CA LEU A 21 0.41 -8.62 6.39
C LEU A 21 -1.08 -8.34 6.25
N THR A 22 -1.48 -7.09 6.48
CA THR A 22 -2.88 -6.70 6.39
C THR A 22 -3.00 -5.33 5.75
N TYR A 23 -4.12 -5.09 5.09
CA TYR A 23 -4.45 -3.77 4.58
C TYR A 23 -5.89 -3.42 4.93
N THR A 24 -6.14 -2.12 5.07
CA THR A 24 -7.47 -1.56 5.26
C THR A 24 -7.59 -0.28 4.47
N GLU A 25 -8.67 -0.14 3.71
CA GLU A 25 -9.04 1.14 3.15
C GLU A 25 -9.46 2.10 4.27
N ILE A 26 -8.97 3.34 4.21
CA ILE A 26 -9.28 4.38 5.17
C ILE A 26 -9.77 5.65 4.47
N ASN A 27 -10.61 6.41 5.15
CA ASN A 27 -10.97 7.74 4.69
C ASN A 27 -9.80 8.71 4.92
N SER A 28 -9.53 9.60 3.97
CA SER A 28 -8.48 10.62 4.06
C SER A 28 -8.63 11.55 5.28
N GLY A 29 -9.84 11.76 5.78
CA GLY A 29 -10.11 12.49 7.03
C GLY A 29 -9.59 11.80 8.29
N LYS A 30 -9.21 10.51 8.22
CA LYS A 30 -8.53 9.77 9.32
C LYS A 30 -7.01 9.79 9.20
N ALA A 31 -6.46 10.46 8.18
CA ALA A 31 -5.02 10.63 8.03
C ALA A 31 -4.45 11.48 9.18
N ASN A 32 -3.24 11.14 9.62
CA ASN A 32 -2.48 12.02 10.49
C ASN A 32 -2.06 13.29 9.73
N LYS A 33 -1.55 14.29 10.45
CA LYS A 33 -1.21 15.60 9.86
C LYS A 33 -0.22 15.48 8.69
N ASP A 34 0.81 14.67 8.84
CA ASP A 34 1.88 14.58 7.85
C ASP A 34 1.42 13.85 6.58
N LEU A 35 0.64 12.78 6.73
CA LEU A 35 -0.01 12.11 5.61
C LEU A 35 -1.00 13.05 4.91
N ARG A 36 -1.77 13.85 5.67
CA ARG A 36 -2.70 14.81 5.06
C ARG A 36 -1.97 15.87 4.23
N SER A 37 -0.89 16.43 4.77
CA SER A 37 -0.06 17.38 4.03
C SER A 37 0.59 16.75 2.79
N PHE A 38 0.93 15.46 2.83
CA PHE A 38 1.37 14.74 1.63
C PHE A 38 0.25 14.63 0.58
N LEU A 39 -0.95 14.22 0.99
CA LEU A 39 -2.10 14.10 0.09
C LEU A 39 -2.47 15.45 -0.56
N GLU A 40 -2.39 16.55 0.18
CA GLU A 40 -2.65 17.91 -0.34
C GLU A 40 -1.66 18.31 -1.45
N VAL A 41 -0.42 17.81 -1.43
CA VAL A 41 0.60 18.11 -2.46
C VAL A 41 0.33 17.39 -3.78
N ILE A 42 -0.31 16.22 -3.73
CA ILE A 42 -0.49 15.32 -4.88
C ILE A 42 -1.95 15.24 -5.36
N ASP A 43 -2.86 16.02 -4.80
CA ASP A 43 -4.30 15.92 -5.08
C ASP A 43 -4.64 16.23 -6.54
N ASP A 44 -3.85 17.10 -7.18
CA ASP A 44 -4.03 17.55 -8.57
C ASP A 44 -3.37 16.61 -9.61
N GLU A 45 -2.69 15.55 -9.16
CA GLU A 45 -2.00 14.59 -10.04
C GLU A 45 -2.62 13.20 -9.94
N ASN A 46 -2.78 12.52 -11.08
CA ASN A 46 -3.20 11.11 -11.10
C ASN A 46 -1.99 10.19 -10.94
N GLY A 47 -2.18 9.08 -10.24
CA GLY A 47 -1.11 8.10 -10.07
C GLY A 47 -1.28 7.21 -8.84
N ALA A 48 -0.25 6.40 -8.61
CA ALA A 48 -0.07 5.65 -7.38
C ALA A 48 1.05 6.27 -6.56
N TYR A 49 0.80 6.46 -5.27
CA TYR A 49 1.68 7.18 -4.36
C TYR A 49 1.92 6.36 -3.10
N LEU A 50 3.17 6.36 -2.64
CA LEU A 50 3.60 5.62 -1.46
C LEU A 50 4.04 6.59 -0.36
N TYR A 51 3.52 6.39 0.85
CA TYR A 51 3.92 7.14 2.03
C TYR A 51 4.34 6.21 3.17
N TYR A 52 5.55 6.39 3.67
CA TYR A 52 6.06 5.66 4.83
C TYR A 52 5.67 6.32 6.15
N ASN A 53 5.09 5.54 7.06
CA ASN A 53 4.74 5.95 8.41
C ASN A 53 5.46 5.07 9.46
N GLY A 54 6.78 5.17 9.52
CA GLY A 54 7.62 4.32 10.35
C GLY A 54 7.98 3.00 9.66
N GLU A 55 8.43 2.02 10.44
CA GLU A 55 9.04 0.79 9.91
C GLU A 55 8.03 -0.27 9.44
N LYS A 56 6.81 -0.27 9.97
CA LYS A 56 5.82 -1.34 9.74
C LYS A 56 4.51 -0.87 9.14
N GLU A 57 4.40 0.42 8.84
CA GLU A 57 3.17 1.01 8.36
C GLU A 57 3.45 1.91 7.17
N ILE A 58 2.72 1.64 6.09
CA ILE A 58 2.77 2.44 4.87
C ILE A 58 1.36 2.75 4.42
N TYR A 59 1.27 3.75 3.56
CA TYR A 59 0.03 4.13 2.91
C TYR A 59 0.21 4.11 1.40
N ILE A 60 -0.77 3.56 0.71
CA ILE A 60 -0.90 3.63 -0.75
C ILE A 60 -2.08 4.53 -1.05
N PHE A 61 -1.81 5.63 -1.74
CA PHE A 61 -2.85 6.49 -2.28
C PHE A 61 -2.93 6.28 -3.79
N LEU A 62 -4.14 6.02 -4.27
CA LEU A 62 -4.45 5.90 -5.69
C LEU A 62 -5.34 7.07 -6.07
N ASN A 63 -4.88 7.89 -7.02
CA ASN A 63 -5.63 9.05 -7.53
C ASN A 63 -5.92 8.88 -9.02
N GLY A 64 -7.20 8.91 -9.37
CA GLY A 64 -7.71 8.90 -10.74
C GLY A 64 -8.80 9.94 -10.97
N ARG A 65 -8.95 10.90 -10.04
CA ARG A 65 -10.01 11.92 -10.04
C ARG A 65 -9.78 13.00 -11.10
N ASN A 66 -8.54 13.28 -11.46
CA ASN A 66 -8.22 14.41 -12.33
C ASN A 66 -8.42 14.03 -13.79
N VAL A 67 -9.57 14.38 -14.35
CA VAL A 67 -9.91 14.08 -15.74
C VAL A 67 -9.57 15.28 -16.62
N GLN A 68 -8.70 15.10 -17.61
CA GLN A 68 -8.49 16.12 -18.64
C GLN A 68 -9.65 16.10 -19.64
N GLN A 69 -9.96 17.24 -20.24
CA GLN A 69 -11.08 17.34 -21.17
C GLN A 69 -10.93 16.35 -22.34
N GLY A 70 -11.88 15.41 -22.45
CA GLY A 70 -11.90 14.38 -23.48
C GLY A 70 -11.33 13.03 -23.06
N ASP A 71 -10.76 12.93 -21.85
CA ASP A 71 -10.28 11.66 -21.28
C ASP A 71 -11.38 10.93 -20.51
N LYS A 72 -11.16 9.63 -20.28
CA LYS A 72 -12.01 8.81 -19.41
C LYS A 72 -11.56 8.93 -17.97
N ALA A 73 -12.51 8.96 -17.04
CA ALA A 73 -12.22 8.95 -15.62
C ALA A 73 -11.76 7.55 -15.16
N ALA A 74 -10.65 7.50 -14.45
CA ALA A 74 -10.14 6.27 -13.87
C ALA A 74 -10.84 5.96 -12.54
N TYR A 75 -11.19 4.70 -12.30
CA TYR A 75 -11.72 4.25 -11.01
C TYR A 75 -11.14 2.89 -10.63
N PHE A 76 -10.96 2.67 -9.33
CA PHE A 76 -10.29 1.50 -8.79
C PHE A 76 -11.31 0.43 -8.36
N THR A 77 -11.11 -0.81 -8.82
CA THR A 77 -12.06 -1.90 -8.61
C THR A 77 -11.56 -2.98 -7.66
N LYS A 78 -10.24 -3.15 -7.54
CA LYS A 78 -9.61 -4.13 -6.68
C LYS A 78 -8.31 -3.56 -6.10
N PHE A 79 -7.98 -3.99 -4.89
CA PHE A 79 -6.70 -3.73 -4.24
C PHE A 79 -6.30 -4.95 -3.42
N ASP A 80 -5.03 -5.32 -3.47
CA ASP A 80 -4.46 -6.43 -2.72
C ASP A 80 -2.97 -6.22 -2.43
N VAL A 81 -2.43 -6.95 -1.47
CA VAL A 81 -1.00 -6.93 -1.15
C VAL A 81 -0.49 -8.33 -0.86
N GLU A 82 0.72 -8.62 -1.31
CA GLU A 82 1.38 -9.91 -1.10
C GLU A 82 2.86 -9.68 -0.76
N GLY A 83 3.38 -10.44 0.20
CA GLY A 83 4.81 -10.52 0.46
C GLY A 83 5.44 -11.65 -0.33
N ASP A 84 6.50 -11.35 -1.09
CA ASP A 84 7.35 -12.32 -1.78
C ASP A 84 8.82 -12.11 -1.38
N GLY A 85 9.30 -12.93 -0.45
CA GLY A 85 10.61 -12.74 0.18
C GLY A 85 10.71 -11.36 0.84
N ASP A 86 11.68 -10.56 0.39
CA ASP A 86 11.95 -9.21 0.88
C ASP A 86 11.19 -8.12 0.08
N THR A 87 10.26 -8.51 -0.80
CA THR A 87 9.45 -7.59 -1.62
C THR A 87 7.99 -7.59 -1.20
N LEU A 88 7.44 -6.40 -0.98
CA LEU A 88 6.00 -6.18 -0.84
C LEU A 88 5.42 -5.79 -2.20
N ASN A 89 4.57 -6.65 -2.74
CA ASN A 89 3.83 -6.40 -3.97
C ASN A 89 2.48 -5.77 -3.64
N VAL A 90 2.17 -4.65 -4.30
CA VAL A 90 0.90 -3.93 -4.22
C VAL A 90 0.18 -4.09 -5.55
N PHE A 91 -0.99 -4.72 -5.54
CA PHE A 91 -1.78 -4.96 -6.74
C PHE A 91 -3.04 -4.11 -6.72
N TYR A 92 -3.37 -3.48 -7.84
CA TYR A 92 -4.65 -2.81 -8.01
C TYR A 92 -5.17 -2.90 -9.44
N GLU A 93 -6.49 -2.86 -9.57
CA GLU A 93 -7.18 -2.87 -10.85
C GLU A 93 -7.83 -1.52 -11.11
N VAL A 94 -7.54 -0.94 -12.27
CA VAL A 94 -8.09 0.33 -12.76
C VAL A 94 -8.95 0.09 -13.99
N ALA A 95 -10.15 0.66 -13.96
CA ALA A 95 -11.08 0.70 -15.08
C ALA A 95 -11.40 2.16 -15.41
N TYR A 96 -12.03 2.38 -16.57
CA TYR A 96 -12.27 3.71 -17.13
C TYR A 96 -13.74 3.90 -17.49
N THR A 97 -14.27 5.08 -17.19
CA THR A 97 -15.65 5.49 -17.48
C THR A 97 -15.68 6.83 -18.20
N GLU A 98 -16.73 7.08 -18.97
CA GLU A 98 -17.02 8.41 -19.53
C GLU A 98 -17.81 9.29 -18.55
N ASP A 99 -18.41 8.69 -17.52
CA ASP A 99 -19.15 9.39 -16.46
C ASP A 99 -18.22 9.68 -15.28
N ASP A 100 -17.49 10.79 -15.37
CA ASP A 100 -16.59 11.31 -14.34
C ASP A 100 -17.32 11.89 -13.11
N SER A 101 -18.64 12.05 -13.21
CA SER A 101 -19.51 12.57 -12.15
C SER A 101 -20.09 11.49 -11.23
N ASN A 102 -19.82 10.21 -11.52
CA ASN A 102 -20.40 9.10 -10.78
C ASN A 102 -19.73 8.90 -9.41
N GLU A 103 -20.32 9.45 -8.37
CA GLU A 103 -19.82 9.33 -6.99
C GLU A 103 -19.79 7.90 -6.43
N ASN A 104 -20.44 6.93 -7.08
CA ASN A 104 -20.37 5.52 -6.67
C ASN A 104 -19.07 4.85 -7.14
N LEU A 105 -18.34 5.47 -8.07
CA LEU A 105 -17.06 5.00 -8.56
C LEU A 105 -15.93 5.53 -7.69
N LYS A 106 -15.00 4.63 -7.37
CA LYS A 106 -13.87 4.94 -6.50
C LYS A 106 -12.75 5.59 -7.31
N HIS A 107 -12.86 6.89 -7.54
CA HIS A 107 -11.85 7.70 -8.25
C HIS A 107 -10.61 8.00 -7.40
N GLN A 108 -10.71 7.85 -6.07
CA GLN A 108 -9.60 7.96 -5.13
C GLN A 108 -9.71 6.87 -4.08
N ALA A 109 -8.58 6.31 -3.67
CA ALA A 109 -8.52 5.30 -2.62
C ALA A 109 -7.26 5.47 -1.77
N LEU A 110 -7.40 5.37 -0.44
CA LEU A 110 -6.28 5.41 0.50
C LEU A 110 -6.26 4.11 1.31
N TYR A 111 -5.21 3.34 1.15
CA TYR A 111 -5.02 2.07 1.86
C TYR A 111 -3.91 2.23 2.89
N LYS A 112 -4.20 1.80 4.12
CA LYS A 112 -3.21 1.61 5.18
C LYS A 112 -2.77 0.16 5.16
N ILE A 113 -1.48 -0.09 5.02
CA ILE A 113 -0.89 -1.44 5.06
C ILE A 113 -0.07 -1.56 6.33
N ARG A 114 -0.32 -2.64 7.10
CA ARG A 114 0.54 -3.07 8.19
C ARG A 114 1.40 -4.23 7.70
N GLN A 115 2.70 -4.03 7.69
CA GLN A 115 3.67 -5.02 7.27
C GLN A 115 3.89 -6.06 8.37
N ASP A 116 4.00 -7.31 7.98
CA ASP A 116 4.38 -8.45 8.84
C ASP A 116 5.87 -8.55 9.09
N GLN A 117 6.67 -8.08 8.14
CA GLN A 117 8.12 -8.02 8.19
C GLN A 117 8.60 -6.68 7.63
N LYS A 118 9.90 -6.42 7.71
CA LYS A 118 10.52 -5.31 7.00
C LYS A 118 10.78 -5.75 5.57
N TYR A 119 10.27 -5.02 4.60
CA TYR A 119 10.50 -5.25 3.18
C TYR A 119 11.59 -4.32 2.66
N ASP A 120 12.50 -4.85 1.85
CA ASP A 120 13.55 -4.09 1.18
C ASP A 120 13.03 -3.35 -0.05
N LYS A 121 12.01 -3.91 -0.70
CA LYS A 121 11.39 -3.35 -1.90
C LYS A 121 9.87 -3.31 -1.77
N ILE A 122 9.27 -2.26 -2.32
CA ILE A 122 7.82 -2.19 -2.54
C ILE A 122 7.60 -1.97 -4.03
N GLN A 123 6.77 -2.81 -4.64
CA GLN A 123 6.42 -2.74 -6.07
C GLN A 123 4.92 -2.55 -6.24
N ALA A 124 4.53 -1.80 -7.26
CA ALA A 124 3.14 -1.61 -7.64
C ALA A 124 2.85 -2.30 -8.98
N PHE A 125 1.67 -2.90 -9.07
CA PHE A 125 1.16 -3.54 -10.27
C PHE A 125 -0.26 -3.04 -10.55
N ALA A 126 -0.43 -2.38 -11.69
CA ALA A 126 -1.72 -1.94 -12.20
C ALA A 126 -2.18 -2.90 -13.30
N ASN A 127 -3.34 -3.53 -13.15
CA ASN A 127 -3.88 -4.47 -14.13
C ASN A 127 -2.88 -5.58 -14.52
N GLY A 128 -2.09 -6.04 -13.54
CA GLY A 128 -1.07 -7.08 -13.71
C GLY A 128 0.27 -6.61 -14.31
N ALA A 129 0.43 -5.33 -14.67
CA ALA A 129 1.70 -4.78 -15.16
C ALA A 129 2.40 -3.95 -14.07
N GLU A 130 3.72 -4.12 -13.91
CA GLU A 130 4.50 -3.30 -12.99
C GLU A 130 4.47 -1.83 -13.41
N VAL A 131 4.22 -0.94 -12.44
CA VAL A 131 4.17 0.50 -12.62
C VAL A 131 4.97 1.21 -11.53
N PRO A 132 5.55 2.39 -11.81
CA PRO A 132 6.24 3.17 -10.79
C PRO A 132 5.24 3.77 -9.79
N PHE A 133 5.74 4.10 -8.60
CA PHE A 133 5.08 5.09 -7.75
C PHE A 133 5.49 6.49 -8.24
N GLU A 134 4.51 7.36 -8.48
CA GLU A 134 4.75 8.72 -8.96
C GLU A 134 5.47 9.57 -7.91
N MET A 135 5.15 9.34 -6.63
CA MET A 135 5.89 9.93 -5.53
C MET A 135 6.00 8.96 -4.35
N VAL A 136 7.17 8.98 -3.73
CA VAL A 136 7.47 8.28 -2.49
C VAL A 136 7.86 9.32 -1.43
N SER A 137 7.19 9.30 -0.29
CA SER A 137 7.44 10.25 0.81
C SER A 137 7.32 9.59 2.19
N GLY A 138 7.47 10.39 3.24
CA GLY A 138 7.41 9.94 4.62
C GLY A 138 8.75 9.45 5.18
N SER A 139 8.69 8.79 6.33
CA SER A 139 9.88 8.28 7.02
C SER A 139 9.80 6.77 7.17
N GLY A 140 10.57 6.06 6.34
CA GLY A 140 10.94 4.67 6.57
C GLY A 140 12.32 4.65 7.21
N LYS A 141 12.52 3.86 8.26
CA LYS A 141 13.86 3.55 8.79
C LYS A 141 14.16 2.09 8.55
#